data_AF-A0A970MB88-F1
#
_entry.id   AF-A0A970MB88-F1
#
_cell.length_a   1.000
_cell.length_b   1.000
_cell.length_c   1.000
_cell.angle_alpha   90.00
_cell.angle_beta   90.00
_cell.angle_gamma   90.00
#
_symmetry.space_group_name_H-M   'P 1'
#
loop_
_entity.id
_entity.type
_entity.pdbx_description
1 polymer ?
#
loop_
_entity_poly.entity_id
_entity_poly.type
_entity_poly.pdbx_seq_one_letter_code
_entity_poly.pdbx_strand_id
1 'polypeptide(L)'
;MRFSIRKIRNNKLRFFPLLLSICILCTLLTAPSAVSSASSQEELTDIKAHWAESVILKWVNQGLAKGYGDGRFGPNDSITRAEFVTLLNRIFGYQHKSEKSFPDVKAGAWYAAEIAKAYEAGIIGGDNNGNMNPEAVISRQEAAVILARAFSLAGDNLDAALKYSDVGQIAEWALGSVGTMTKKGYVTGRPGNLFAPKANLSRCEAVKMIDNVMGELINTSGTYTRVVPGNMVISSPG
;
A
#
# COMPACT_ATOMS: atom_id res chain seq x y z
N MET A 1 73.28 4.38 17.03
CA MET A 1 73.96 3.76 15.87
C MET A 1 73.66 4.63 14.65
N ARG A 2 74.62 5.49 14.24
CA ARG A 2 74.55 6.35 13.05
C ARG A 2 75.40 5.68 11.98
N PHE A 3 74.83 5.35 10.82
CA PHE A 3 75.63 5.08 9.62
C PHE A 3 75.03 5.81 8.42
N SER A 4 75.79 6.84 8.03
CA SER A 4 75.69 7.61 6.80
C SER A 4 76.16 6.73 5.63
N ILE A 5 75.39 6.66 4.54
CA ILE A 5 75.81 6.01 3.31
C ILE A 5 75.97 7.03 2.19
N ARG A 6 77.13 6.88 1.54
CA ARG A 6 77.79 7.68 0.53
C ARG A 6 76.96 7.89 -0.75
N LYS A 7 77.08 9.11 -1.28
CA LYS A 7 76.72 9.47 -2.65
C LYS A 7 77.75 8.89 -3.63
N ILE A 8 77.32 8.12 -4.63
CA ILE A 8 78.10 7.88 -5.85
C ILE A 8 77.41 8.61 -7.00
N ARG A 9 78.19 9.46 -7.67
CA ARG A 9 77.80 10.29 -8.81
C ARG A 9 78.70 9.85 -9.97
N ASN A 10 78.14 9.28 -11.03
CA ASN A 10 78.77 9.20 -12.35
C ASN A 10 77.67 9.52 -13.38
N ASN A 11 77.60 10.76 -13.84
CA ASN A 11 78.19 11.25 -15.10
C ASN A 11 77.77 10.39 -16.30
N LYS A 12 76.70 10.81 -16.97
CA LYS A 12 76.74 11.53 -18.26
C LYS A 12 77.01 10.58 -19.43
N LEU A 13 76.01 10.40 -20.29
CA LEU A 13 76.16 10.76 -21.69
C LEU A 13 74.80 11.25 -22.22
N ARG A 14 74.87 12.37 -22.93
CA ARG A 14 73.77 13.09 -23.58
C ARG A 14 73.54 12.54 -24.99
N PHE A 15 72.50 13.08 -25.66
CA PHE A 15 72.06 12.94 -27.06
C PHE A 15 70.94 11.90 -27.24
N PHE A 16 69.76 12.20 -27.79
CA PHE A 16 69.10 13.42 -28.26
C PHE A 16 67.58 13.07 -28.34
N PRO A 17 66.64 14.03 -28.27
CA PRO A 17 65.24 13.83 -27.92
C PRO A 17 64.35 13.70 -29.15
N LEU A 18 63.42 12.74 -29.15
CA LEU A 18 62.15 12.83 -29.86
C LEU A 18 61.28 11.64 -29.44
N LEU A 19 59.96 11.83 -29.37
CA LEU A 19 58.92 10.85 -29.02
C LEU A 19 58.62 10.72 -27.52
N LEU A 20 58.38 11.87 -26.88
CA LEU A 20 57.60 11.96 -25.64
C LEU A 20 56.20 12.50 -25.97
N SER A 21 55.38 11.70 -26.65
CA SER A 21 53.93 11.90 -26.78
C SER A 21 53.35 10.70 -27.49
N ILE A 22 52.17 10.25 -27.07
CA ILE A 22 51.45 9.05 -27.53
C ILE A 22 51.83 7.76 -26.78
N CYS A 23 51.66 7.75 -25.45
CA CYS A 23 51.41 6.50 -24.68
C CYS A 23 50.73 6.74 -23.32
N ILE A 24 50.05 7.88 -23.12
CA ILE A 24 49.22 8.15 -21.92
C ILE A 24 47.91 8.78 -22.38
N LEU A 25 47.09 8.04 -23.12
CA LEU A 25 45.71 8.45 -23.44
C LEU A 25 44.80 7.27 -23.84
N CYS A 26 44.81 6.18 -23.06
CA CYS A 26 43.90 5.04 -23.28
C CYS A 26 43.49 4.35 -21.96
N THR A 27 43.24 5.11 -20.89
CA THR A 27 42.74 4.53 -19.62
C THR A 27 41.66 5.35 -18.91
N LEU A 28 40.88 6.16 -19.64
CA LEU A 28 39.73 6.85 -19.06
C LEU A 28 38.61 6.95 -20.10
N LEU A 29 37.67 6.00 -20.10
CA LEU A 29 36.23 6.19 -20.34
C LEU A 29 35.50 4.84 -20.35
N THR A 30 35.47 4.14 -19.22
CA THR A 30 34.33 3.26 -18.93
C THR A 30 33.43 4.04 -17.98
N ALA A 31 32.60 4.91 -18.54
CA ALA A 31 31.49 5.44 -17.78
C ALA A 31 30.62 4.24 -17.37
N PRO A 32 30.36 4.00 -16.07
CA PRO A 32 29.30 3.07 -15.71
C PRO A 32 28.02 3.66 -16.30
N SER A 33 27.46 2.99 -17.31
CA SER A 33 26.11 3.27 -17.75
C SER A 33 25.24 3.13 -16.50
N ALA A 34 24.78 4.26 -15.96
CA ALA A 34 23.72 4.26 -14.99
C ALA A 34 22.55 3.58 -15.69
N VAL A 35 22.33 2.31 -15.37
CA VAL A 35 21.08 1.63 -15.69
C VAL A 35 20.05 2.41 -14.88
N SER A 36 19.45 3.42 -15.51
CA SER A 36 18.20 3.95 -15.03
C SER A 36 17.25 2.77 -15.08
N SER A 37 17.04 2.12 -13.95
CA SER A 37 15.81 1.37 -13.72
C SER A 37 14.69 2.40 -13.71
N ALA A 38 14.35 2.89 -14.90
CA ALA A 38 13.01 3.37 -15.18
C ALA A 38 12.14 2.16 -14.84
N SER A 39 11.59 2.18 -13.62
CA SER A 39 10.45 1.35 -13.27
C SER A 39 9.47 1.56 -14.43
N SER A 40 9.38 0.57 -15.32
CA SER A 40 8.31 0.53 -16.31
C SER A 40 7.05 0.46 -15.48
N GLN A 41 6.44 1.61 -15.21
CA GLN A 41 5.07 1.62 -14.74
C GLN A 41 4.30 0.90 -15.82
N GLU A 42 3.87 -0.30 -15.48
CA GLU A 42 3.03 -1.11 -16.34
C GLU A 42 1.78 -0.27 -16.61
N GLU A 43 1.63 0.19 -17.85
CA GLU A 43 0.50 1.03 -18.22
C GLU A 43 -0.76 0.17 -18.07
N LEU A 44 -1.56 0.48 -17.06
CA LEU A 44 -2.78 -0.27 -16.76
C LEU A 44 -3.81 0.03 -17.85
N THR A 45 -4.11 -0.97 -18.67
CA THR A 45 -4.91 -0.80 -19.89
C THR A 45 -6.41 -0.76 -19.63
N ASP A 46 -6.87 -1.47 -18.60
CA ASP A 46 -8.28 -1.71 -18.27
C ASP A 46 -8.90 -0.66 -17.35
N ILE A 47 -8.13 0.37 -16.97
CA ILE A 47 -8.62 1.48 -16.14
C ILE A 47 -8.91 2.74 -16.93
N LYS A 48 -8.56 2.81 -18.22
CA LYS A 48 -8.76 4.00 -19.05
C LYS A 48 -10.24 4.35 -19.16
N ALA A 49 -10.59 5.61 -18.87
CA ALA A 49 -11.96 6.13 -18.79
C ALA A 49 -12.84 5.43 -17.73
N HIS A 50 -12.26 4.62 -16.85
CA HIS A 50 -12.98 4.03 -15.73
C HIS A 50 -13.20 5.09 -14.64
N TRP A 51 -14.37 5.10 -14.00
CA TRP A 51 -14.69 6.09 -12.96
C TRP A 51 -13.68 6.09 -11.79
N ALA A 52 -13.03 4.95 -11.55
CA ALA A 52 -12.02 4.77 -10.51
C ALA A 52 -10.57 4.96 -11.00
N GLU A 53 -10.35 5.33 -12.26
CA GLU A 53 -9.01 5.46 -12.86
C GLU A 53 -8.07 6.30 -12.00
N SER A 54 -8.52 7.50 -11.62
CA SER A 54 -7.70 8.44 -10.85
C SER A 54 -7.27 7.88 -9.49
N VAL A 55 -8.18 7.23 -8.76
CA VAL A 55 -7.85 6.67 -7.44
C VAL A 55 -6.96 5.44 -7.57
N ILE A 56 -7.17 4.62 -8.59
CA ILE A 56 -6.33 3.45 -8.86
C ILE A 56 -4.90 3.90 -9.20
N LEU A 57 -4.74 4.87 -10.10
CA LEU A 57 -3.43 5.43 -10.45
C LEU A 57 -2.73 6.04 -9.23
N LYS A 58 -3.44 6.80 -8.39
CA LYS A 58 -2.89 7.32 -7.12
C LYS A 58 -2.31 6.18 -6.28
N TRP A 59 -3.07 5.13 -6.07
CA TRP A 59 -2.68 4.00 -5.22
C TRP A 59 -1.52 3.18 -5.80
N VAL A 60 -1.51 2.97 -7.11
CA VAL A 60 -0.43 2.25 -7.80
C VAL A 60 0.86 3.07 -7.75
N ASN A 61 0.78 4.39 -7.99
CA ASN A 61 1.94 5.29 -7.93
C ASN A 61 2.53 5.40 -6.52
N GLN A 62 1.69 5.28 -5.49
CA GLN A 62 2.11 5.25 -4.09
C GLN A 62 2.56 3.86 -3.62
N GLY A 63 2.49 2.82 -4.46
CA GLY A 63 2.85 1.45 -4.12
C GLY A 63 1.85 0.74 -3.17
N LEU A 64 0.66 1.31 -2.98
CA LEU A 64 -0.39 0.77 -2.11
C LEU A 64 -1.20 -0.33 -2.80
N ALA A 65 -1.34 -0.27 -4.12
CA ALA A 65 -1.98 -1.29 -4.93
C ALA A 65 -1.07 -1.74 -6.07
N LYS A 66 -1.35 -2.93 -6.61
CA LYS A 66 -0.64 -3.52 -7.75
C LYS A 66 -1.65 -4.13 -8.71
N GLY A 67 -1.35 -4.07 -10.00
CA GLY A 67 -2.06 -4.84 -11.02
C GLY A 67 -1.71 -6.34 -10.95
N TYR A 68 -2.28 -7.12 -11.86
CA TYR A 68 -2.03 -8.57 -11.94
C TYR A 68 -0.69 -8.94 -12.59
N GLY A 69 0.02 -7.98 -13.18
CA GLY A 69 1.28 -8.22 -13.92
C GLY A 69 1.08 -8.64 -15.37
N ASP A 70 -0.15 -8.53 -15.88
CA ASP A 70 -0.56 -8.75 -17.28
C ASP A 70 -1.03 -7.44 -17.96
N GLY A 71 -0.64 -6.28 -17.41
CA GLY A 71 -1.12 -4.96 -17.84
C GLY A 71 -2.53 -4.60 -17.37
N ARG A 72 -3.16 -5.40 -16.50
CA ARG A 72 -4.48 -5.11 -15.92
C ARG A 72 -4.46 -4.85 -14.43
N PHE A 73 -5.39 -4.03 -13.96
CA PHE A 73 -5.70 -3.85 -12.55
C PHE A 73 -6.83 -4.75 -12.05
N GLY A 74 -7.80 -5.05 -12.93
CA GLY A 74 -9.04 -5.72 -12.60
C GLY A 74 -9.99 -4.84 -11.79
N PRO A 75 -10.34 -3.61 -12.22
CA PRO A 75 -11.11 -2.69 -11.38
C PRO A 75 -12.48 -3.25 -10.97
N ASN A 76 -13.12 -4.00 -11.87
CA ASN A 76 -14.44 -4.60 -11.65
C ASN A 76 -14.39 -6.03 -11.10
N ASP A 77 -13.20 -6.60 -10.95
CA ASP A 77 -13.04 -7.93 -10.37
C ASP A 77 -13.36 -7.88 -8.88
N SER A 78 -13.94 -8.97 -8.37
CA SER A 78 -14.22 -9.10 -6.94
C SER A 78 -12.93 -9.10 -6.13
N ILE A 79 -12.97 -8.54 -4.92
CA ILE A 79 -11.83 -8.55 -3.99
C ILE A 79 -12.10 -9.48 -2.81
N THR A 80 -11.12 -10.32 -2.50
CA THR A 80 -11.19 -11.23 -1.36
C THR A 80 -10.95 -10.50 -0.03
N ARG A 81 -11.37 -11.12 1.07
CA ARG A 81 -11.09 -10.64 2.44
C ARG A 81 -9.58 -10.53 2.70
N ALA A 82 -8.79 -11.48 2.22
CA ALA A 82 -7.33 -11.47 2.32
C ALA A 82 -6.70 -10.29 1.57
N GLU A 83 -7.14 -10.03 0.33
CA GLU A 83 -6.66 -8.90 -0.46
C GLU A 83 -7.05 -7.56 0.17
N PHE A 84 -8.30 -7.43 0.64
CA PHE A 84 -8.79 -6.21 1.29
C PHE A 84 -7.93 -5.83 2.51
N VAL A 85 -7.63 -6.81 3.37
CA VAL A 85 -6.77 -6.62 4.54
C VAL A 85 -5.34 -6.28 4.15
N THR A 86 -4.83 -6.89 3.09
CA THR A 86 -3.48 -6.59 2.57
C THR A 86 -3.36 -5.13 2.11
N LEU A 87 -4.42 -4.56 1.52
CA LEU A 87 -4.46 -3.14 1.17
C LEU A 87 -4.36 -2.25 2.43
N LEU A 88 -5.08 -2.58 3.50
CA LEU A 88 -5.02 -1.84 4.76
C LEU A 88 -3.64 -1.92 5.43
N ASN A 89 -3.01 -3.10 5.43
CA ASN A 89 -1.68 -3.25 6.00
C ASN A 89 -0.62 -2.40 5.30
N ARG A 90 -0.77 -2.12 3.99
CA ARG A 90 0.14 -1.22 3.26
C ARG A 90 -0.01 0.24 3.66
N ILE A 91 -1.18 0.62 4.15
CA ILE A 91 -1.45 1.99 4.62
C ILE A 91 -0.92 2.18 6.04
N PHE A 92 -1.25 1.26 6.94
CA PHE A 92 -0.90 1.38 8.36
C PHE A 92 0.49 0.84 8.69
N GLY A 93 1.10 0.04 7.81
CA GLY A 93 2.42 -0.50 8.02
C GLY A 93 2.52 -1.42 9.24
N TYR A 94 1.46 -2.17 9.58
CA TYR A 94 1.48 -3.09 10.73
C TYR A 94 2.62 -4.11 10.61
N GLN A 95 3.45 -4.19 11.65
CA GLN A 95 4.64 -5.06 11.68
C GLN A 95 4.46 -6.28 12.58
N HIS A 96 3.71 -6.14 13.68
CA HIS A 96 3.49 -7.21 14.64
C HIS A 96 2.48 -8.21 14.11
N LYS A 97 2.77 -9.50 14.30
CA LYS A 97 1.90 -10.61 13.92
C LYS A 97 1.39 -11.28 15.17
N SER A 98 0.12 -11.66 15.15
CA SER A 98 -0.43 -12.48 16.21
C SER A 98 0.18 -13.87 16.19
N GLU A 99 0.40 -14.45 17.36
CA GLU A 99 0.77 -15.86 17.51
C GLU A 99 -0.42 -16.79 17.26
N LYS A 100 -1.65 -16.26 17.39
CA LYS A 100 -2.88 -16.98 17.08
C LYS A 100 -3.11 -16.98 15.58
N SER A 101 -3.60 -18.11 15.08
CA SER A 101 -4.00 -18.27 13.67
C SER A 101 -5.45 -18.73 13.57
N PHE A 102 -6.10 -18.35 12.47
CA PHE A 102 -7.41 -18.86 12.14
C PHE A 102 -7.29 -20.28 11.57
N PRO A 103 -8.25 -21.19 11.83
CA PRO A 103 -8.16 -22.58 11.40
C PRO A 103 -8.05 -22.77 9.87
N ASP A 104 -8.63 -21.86 9.09
CA ASP A 104 -8.67 -21.87 7.64
C ASP A 104 -7.54 -21.08 6.96
N VAL A 105 -6.60 -20.54 7.75
CA VAL A 105 -5.42 -19.83 7.25
C VAL A 105 -4.22 -20.78 7.27
N LYS A 106 -3.93 -21.37 6.11
CA LYS A 106 -2.78 -22.27 5.95
C LYS A 106 -1.46 -21.52 6.18
N ALA A 107 -0.56 -22.13 6.94
CA ALA A 107 0.81 -21.66 7.07
C ALA A 107 1.47 -21.58 5.68
N GLY A 108 2.18 -20.49 5.41
CA GLY A 108 2.84 -20.25 4.13
C GLY A 108 1.95 -19.72 3.00
N ALA A 109 0.62 -19.62 3.20
CA ALA A 109 -0.22 -18.88 2.26
C ALA A 109 0.24 -17.42 2.15
N TRP A 110 0.18 -16.84 0.95
CA TRP A 110 0.69 -15.49 0.69
C TRP A 110 0.06 -14.43 1.61
N TYR A 111 -1.19 -14.65 2.03
CA TYR A 111 -1.96 -13.78 2.91
C TYR A 111 -1.77 -14.08 4.41
N ALA A 112 -1.14 -15.19 4.80
CA ALA A 112 -1.12 -15.63 6.19
C ALA A 112 -0.47 -14.58 7.11
N ALA A 113 0.65 -13.99 6.67
CA ALA A 113 1.33 -12.94 7.41
C ALA A 113 0.49 -11.65 7.50
N GLU A 114 -0.25 -11.31 6.45
CA GLU A 114 -1.07 -10.10 6.39
C GLU A 114 -2.31 -10.22 7.29
N ILE A 115 -2.94 -11.39 7.31
CA ILE A 115 -4.03 -11.70 8.24
C ILE A 115 -3.54 -11.68 9.68
N ALA A 116 -2.39 -12.28 9.99
CA ALA A 116 -1.85 -12.28 11.35
C ALA A 116 -1.56 -10.85 11.86
N LYS A 117 -1.10 -9.95 11.00
CA LYS A 117 -0.90 -8.53 11.35
C LYS A 117 -2.21 -7.80 11.63
N ALA A 118 -3.19 -7.98 10.75
CA ALA A 118 -4.48 -7.32 10.90
C ALA A 118 -5.28 -7.84 12.10
N TYR A 119 -5.13 -9.12 12.43
CA TYR A 119 -5.71 -9.70 13.62
C TYR A 119 -5.05 -9.14 14.89
N GLU A 120 -3.71 -9.02 14.89
CA GLU A 120 -2.98 -8.39 16.00
C GLU A 120 -3.36 -6.92 16.18
N ALA A 121 -3.57 -6.19 15.09
CA ALA A 121 -4.06 -4.82 15.11
C ALA A 121 -5.54 -4.68 15.54
N GLY A 122 -6.25 -5.80 15.73
CA GLY A 122 -7.66 -5.81 16.16
C GLY A 122 -8.66 -5.35 15.09
N ILE A 123 -8.24 -5.24 13.83
CA ILE A 123 -9.09 -4.71 12.75
C ILE A 123 -9.96 -5.78 12.10
N ILE A 124 -9.57 -7.05 12.24
CA ILE A 124 -10.32 -8.22 11.77
C ILE A 124 -10.58 -9.20 12.90
N GLY A 125 -11.61 -10.02 12.72
CA GLY A 125 -11.93 -11.17 13.57
C GLY A 125 -12.46 -12.32 12.70
N GLY A 126 -12.69 -13.46 13.35
CA GLY A 126 -13.28 -14.63 12.70
C GLY A 126 -14.80 -14.51 12.57
N ASP A 127 -15.36 -15.36 11.73
CA ASP A 127 -16.81 -15.62 11.72
C ASP A 127 -17.25 -16.39 12.98
N ASN A 128 -18.53 -16.77 13.04
CA ASN A 128 -19.09 -17.52 14.17
C ASN A 128 -18.44 -18.91 14.38
N ASN A 129 -17.74 -19.43 13.38
CA ASN A 129 -17.00 -20.68 13.45
C ASN A 129 -15.51 -20.45 13.76
N GLY A 130 -15.10 -19.20 13.97
CA GLY A 130 -13.71 -18.81 14.20
C GLY A 130 -12.84 -18.82 12.94
N ASN A 131 -13.41 -18.81 11.74
CA ASN A 131 -12.68 -18.79 10.47
C ASN A 131 -12.49 -17.37 9.93
N MET A 132 -11.39 -17.13 9.22
CA MET A 132 -11.13 -15.84 8.56
C MET A 132 -11.83 -15.73 7.20
N ASN A 133 -12.08 -16.85 6.53
CA ASN A 133 -12.57 -16.98 5.16
C ASN A 133 -11.73 -16.15 4.17
N PRO A 134 -10.41 -16.36 4.07
CA PRO A 134 -9.49 -15.45 3.38
C PRO A 134 -9.81 -15.26 1.89
N GLU A 135 -10.23 -16.33 1.22
CA GLU A 135 -10.53 -16.37 -0.21
C GLU A 135 -11.99 -16.00 -0.53
N ALA A 136 -12.83 -15.80 0.49
CA ALA A 136 -14.19 -15.32 0.27
C ALA A 136 -14.17 -13.86 -0.18
N VAL A 137 -15.04 -13.53 -1.12
CA VAL A 137 -15.23 -12.15 -1.58
C VAL A 137 -15.83 -11.33 -0.43
N ILE A 138 -15.23 -10.18 -0.16
CA ILE A 138 -15.67 -9.33 0.95
C ILE A 138 -16.98 -8.63 0.62
N SER A 139 -17.91 -8.63 1.58
CA SER A 139 -19.16 -7.90 1.47
C SER A 139 -18.98 -6.44 1.88
N ARG A 140 -19.84 -5.56 1.35
CA ARG A 140 -19.79 -4.11 1.62
C ARG A 140 -19.94 -3.75 3.10
N GLN A 141 -20.75 -4.48 3.87
CA GLN A 141 -20.87 -4.26 5.32
C GLN A 141 -19.64 -4.75 6.10
N GLU A 142 -19.01 -5.85 5.66
CA GLU A 142 -17.77 -6.34 6.28
C GLU A 142 -16.64 -5.33 6.08
N ALA A 143 -16.49 -4.80 4.87
CA ALA A 143 -15.53 -3.76 4.57
C ALA A 143 -15.74 -2.50 5.42
N ALA A 144 -17.00 -2.08 5.63
CA ALA A 144 -17.33 -0.95 6.49
C ALA A 144 -16.92 -1.17 7.95
N VAL A 145 -17.12 -2.37 8.48
CA VAL A 145 -16.72 -2.72 9.85
C VAL A 145 -15.21 -2.75 10.02
N ILE A 146 -14.49 -3.38 9.08
CA ILE A 146 -13.03 -3.42 9.12
C ILE A 146 -12.45 -2.00 9.02
N LEU A 147 -12.98 -1.15 8.14
CA LEU A 147 -12.56 0.24 8.02
C LEU A 147 -12.85 1.05 9.29
N ALA A 148 -14.04 0.91 9.86
CA ALA A 148 -14.38 1.59 11.10
C ALA A 148 -13.41 1.21 12.23
N ARG A 149 -13.03 -0.07 12.34
CA ARG A 149 -12.04 -0.53 13.32
C ARG A 149 -10.64 0.01 13.02
N ALA A 150 -10.18 -0.10 11.78
CA ALA A 150 -8.83 0.33 11.38
C ALA A 150 -8.58 1.82 11.61
N PHE A 151 -9.62 2.64 11.46
CA PHE A 151 -9.57 4.08 11.70
C PHE A 151 -10.12 4.51 13.06
N SER A 152 -10.36 3.56 13.97
CA SER A 152 -10.88 3.81 15.33
C SER A 152 -12.12 4.71 15.35
N LEU A 153 -13.03 4.53 14.39
CA LEU A 153 -14.26 5.30 14.26
C LEU A 153 -15.32 4.76 15.23
N ALA A 154 -15.89 5.65 16.05
CA ALA A 154 -16.98 5.30 16.96
C ALA A 154 -18.19 4.76 16.18
N GLY A 155 -18.79 3.64 16.61
CA GLY A 155 -19.94 3.02 15.95
C GLY A 155 -21.29 3.53 16.45
N ASP A 156 -21.40 4.83 16.77
CA ASP A 156 -22.54 5.43 17.47
C ASP A 156 -23.57 6.12 16.56
N ASN A 157 -23.31 6.22 15.25
CA ASN A 157 -24.17 6.95 14.30
C ASN A 157 -25.23 6.06 13.64
N LEU A 158 -25.99 5.31 14.45
CA LEU A 158 -27.02 4.38 13.96
C LEU A 158 -28.06 5.08 13.07
N ASP A 159 -28.44 6.32 13.40
CA ASP A 159 -29.41 7.14 12.67
C ASP A 159 -29.07 7.30 11.18
N ALA A 160 -27.78 7.36 10.84
CA ALA A 160 -27.34 7.48 9.46
C ALA A 160 -27.55 6.17 8.68
N ALA A 161 -27.35 5.01 9.30
CA ALA A 161 -27.64 3.72 8.68
C ALA A 161 -29.14 3.48 8.52
N LEU A 162 -29.96 3.93 9.48
CA LEU A 162 -31.42 3.79 9.46
C LEU A 162 -32.10 4.50 8.28
N LYS A 163 -31.38 5.42 7.61
CA LYS A 163 -31.89 6.13 6.43
C LYS A 163 -31.90 5.26 5.17
N TYR A 164 -31.14 4.16 5.12
CA TYR A 164 -31.13 3.29 3.95
C TYR A 164 -32.41 2.47 3.83
N SER A 165 -32.93 2.34 2.62
CA SER A 165 -34.16 1.60 2.33
C SER A 165 -34.02 0.10 2.54
N ASP A 166 -32.79 -0.43 2.53
CA ASP A 166 -32.45 -1.83 2.81
C ASP A 166 -31.78 -2.03 4.17
N VAL A 167 -32.00 -1.12 5.14
CA VAL A 167 -31.43 -1.22 6.49
C VAL A 167 -31.69 -2.57 7.16
N GLY A 168 -32.85 -3.19 6.91
CA GLY A 168 -33.19 -4.52 7.45
C GLY A 168 -32.30 -5.67 6.94
N GLN A 169 -31.47 -5.44 5.92
CA GLN A 169 -30.48 -6.40 5.45
C GLN A 169 -29.09 -6.18 6.06
N ILE A 170 -28.86 -5.03 6.73
CA ILE A 170 -27.61 -4.73 7.42
C ILE A 170 -27.61 -5.54 8.71
N ALA A 171 -26.54 -6.31 8.93
CA ALA A 171 -26.41 -7.07 10.15
C ALA A 171 -26.25 -6.12 11.36
N GLU A 172 -26.80 -6.51 12.51
CA GLU A 172 -26.76 -5.70 13.73
C GLU A 172 -25.34 -5.26 14.11
N TRP A 173 -24.38 -6.19 14.01
CA TRP A 173 -22.96 -5.94 14.28
C TRP A 173 -22.31 -4.96 13.30
N ALA A 174 -22.91 -4.72 12.13
CA ALA A 174 -22.41 -3.78 11.13
C ALA A 174 -23.08 -2.41 11.22
N LEU A 175 -24.23 -2.31 11.89
CA LEU A 175 -25.11 -1.14 11.81
C LEU A 175 -24.42 0.15 12.25
N GLY A 176 -23.70 0.10 13.38
CA GLY A 176 -22.93 1.24 13.89
C GLY A 176 -21.82 1.69 12.94
N SER A 177 -21.04 0.75 12.38
CA SER A 177 -19.98 1.06 11.43
C SER A 177 -20.51 1.63 10.12
N VAL A 178 -21.59 1.04 9.57
CA VAL A 178 -22.25 1.56 8.37
C VAL A 178 -22.76 2.98 8.62
N GLY A 179 -23.37 3.21 9.78
CA GLY A 179 -23.88 4.51 10.19
C GLY A 179 -22.78 5.56 10.24
N THR A 180 -21.68 5.28 10.93
CA THR A 180 -20.57 6.23 11.05
C THR A 180 -19.88 6.50 9.71
N MET A 181 -19.65 5.45 8.91
CA MET A 181 -19.06 5.59 7.58
C MET A 181 -19.95 6.45 6.65
N THR A 182 -21.27 6.33 6.78
CA THR A 182 -22.24 7.15 6.05
C THR A 182 -22.25 8.59 6.55
N LYS A 183 -22.34 8.78 7.88
CA LYS A 183 -22.40 10.11 8.52
C LYS A 183 -21.18 10.96 8.21
N LYS A 184 -19.99 10.34 8.20
CA LYS A 184 -18.72 10.98 7.88
C LYS A 184 -18.52 11.22 6.37
N GLY A 185 -19.41 10.71 5.52
CA GLY A 185 -19.33 10.85 4.06
C GLY A 185 -18.30 9.92 3.41
N TYR A 186 -17.77 8.94 4.13
CA TYR A 186 -16.77 8.00 3.61
C TYR A 186 -17.38 6.95 2.68
N VAL A 187 -18.66 6.62 2.91
CA VAL A 187 -19.45 5.73 2.05
C VAL A 187 -20.75 6.41 1.70
N THR A 188 -21.15 6.27 0.43
CA THR A 188 -22.43 6.73 -0.08
C THR A 188 -23.34 5.54 -0.44
N GLY A 189 -24.65 5.81 -0.42
CA GLY A 189 -25.65 4.87 -0.92
C GLY A 189 -25.56 4.64 -2.42
N ARG A 190 -26.06 3.50 -2.85
CA ARG A 190 -26.32 3.14 -4.24
C ARG A 190 -27.70 3.69 -4.68
N PRO A 191 -28.00 3.71 -6.00
CA PRO A 191 -29.31 4.11 -6.51
C PRO A 191 -30.46 3.40 -5.79
N GLY A 192 -31.55 4.13 -5.56
CA GLY A 192 -32.67 3.63 -4.76
C GLY A 192 -32.45 3.75 -3.24
N ASN A 193 -31.47 4.56 -2.80
CA ASN A 193 -31.16 4.77 -1.38
C ASN A 193 -30.80 3.46 -0.65
N LEU A 194 -30.00 2.63 -1.33
CA LEU A 194 -29.58 1.33 -0.82
C LEU A 194 -28.15 1.39 -0.29
N PHE A 195 -27.89 0.76 0.85
CA PHE A 195 -26.51 0.48 1.26
C PHE A 195 -25.93 -0.72 0.51
N ALA A 196 -26.75 -1.73 0.23
CA ALA A 196 -26.40 -3.04 -0.33
C ALA A 196 -25.39 -3.82 0.54
N PRO A 197 -25.73 -4.15 1.81
CA PRO A 197 -24.79 -4.69 2.81
C PRO A 197 -24.15 -6.03 2.42
N LYS A 198 -24.91 -6.88 1.72
CA LYS A 198 -24.50 -8.20 1.28
C LYS A 198 -23.86 -8.21 -0.11
N ALA A 199 -23.83 -7.06 -0.79
CA ALA A 199 -23.18 -6.98 -2.09
C ALA A 199 -21.67 -7.11 -1.92
N ASN A 200 -21.08 -7.93 -2.78
CA ASN A 200 -19.64 -8.06 -2.89
C ASN A 200 -19.02 -6.77 -3.42
N LEU A 201 -17.82 -6.45 -2.93
CA LEU A 201 -17.04 -5.35 -3.46
C LEU A 201 -16.19 -5.79 -4.64
N SER A 202 -16.12 -4.90 -5.63
CA SER A 202 -15.03 -4.91 -6.60
C SER A 202 -13.74 -4.35 -6.01
N ARG A 203 -12.60 -4.65 -6.64
CA ARG A 203 -11.28 -4.11 -6.27
C ARG A 203 -11.26 -2.59 -6.28
N CYS A 204 -11.88 -1.95 -7.28
CA CYS A 204 -11.94 -0.50 -7.35
C CYS A 204 -12.84 0.13 -6.27
N GLU A 205 -13.96 -0.50 -5.92
CA GLU A 205 -14.80 -0.05 -4.82
C GLU A 205 -14.08 -0.16 -3.49
N ALA A 206 -13.34 -1.25 -3.25
CA ALA A 206 -12.52 -1.38 -2.05
C ALA A 206 -11.45 -0.29 -1.95
N VAL A 207 -10.67 -0.08 -3.02
CA VAL A 207 -9.68 1.01 -3.09
C VAL A 207 -10.34 2.37 -2.82
N LYS A 208 -11.48 2.64 -3.45
CA LYS A 208 -12.19 3.92 -3.26
C LYS A 208 -12.69 4.09 -1.83
N MET A 209 -13.26 3.05 -1.22
CA MET A 209 -13.73 3.09 0.16
C MET A 209 -12.59 3.35 1.13
N ILE A 210 -11.45 2.67 0.96
CA ILE A 210 -10.30 2.89 1.81
C ILE A 210 -9.74 4.30 1.59
N ASP A 211 -9.62 4.77 0.35
CA ASP A 211 -9.11 6.10 0.01
C ASP A 211 -9.93 7.24 0.64
N ASN A 212 -11.27 7.10 0.61
CA ASN A 212 -12.18 8.07 1.21
C ASN A 212 -11.98 8.20 2.73
N VAL A 213 -11.66 7.10 3.43
CA VAL A 213 -11.41 7.13 4.87
C VAL A 213 -9.96 7.55 5.16
N MET A 214 -9.00 7.12 4.35
CA MET A 214 -7.57 7.41 4.54
C MET A 214 -7.28 8.91 4.47
N GLY A 215 -7.91 9.62 3.53
CA GLY A 215 -7.61 11.03 3.29
C GLY A 215 -6.20 11.21 2.75
N GLU A 216 -5.40 12.02 3.44
CA GLU A 216 -4.01 12.27 3.05
C GLU A 216 -3.06 11.21 3.62
N LEU A 217 -2.27 10.57 2.75
CA LEU A 217 -1.19 9.66 3.17
C LEU A 217 0.16 10.37 3.10
N ILE A 218 0.87 10.36 4.22
CA ILE A 218 2.24 10.81 4.36
C ILE A 218 3.11 9.60 4.65
N ASN A 219 3.95 9.23 3.69
CA ASN A 219 4.84 8.08 3.78
C ASN A 219 6.34 8.46 3.75
N THR A 220 6.64 9.74 3.94
CA THR A 220 8.00 10.29 4.01
C THR A 220 8.28 10.85 5.40
N SER A 221 9.45 10.57 5.96
CA SER A 221 9.86 11.13 7.24
C SER A 221 9.97 12.65 7.17
N GLY A 222 9.52 13.33 8.23
CA GLY A 222 9.55 14.78 8.34
C GLY A 222 8.63 15.31 9.42
N THR A 223 8.73 16.61 9.68
CA THR A 223 7.83 17.31 10.60
C THR A 223 6.67 17.94 9.83
N TYR A 224 5.45 17.64 10.28
CA TYR A 224 4.22 18.13 9.68
C TYR A 224 3.45 18.98 10.68
N THR A 225 3.33 20.28 10.41
CA THR A 225 2.68 21.26 11.31
C THR A 225 1.33 21.76 10.80
N ARG A 226 0.91 21.33 9.60
CA ARG A 226 -0.37 21.73 9.02
C ARG A 226 -1.53 20.94 9.61
N VAL A 227 -2.69 21.57 9.69
CA VAL A 227 -3.97 20.91 9.97
C VAL A 227 -4.63 20.60 8.63
N VAL A 228 -5.06 19.35 8.44
CA VAL A 228 -5.79 18.95 7.23
C VAL A 228 -7.29 18.77 7.54
N PRO A 229 -8.18 19.09 6.59
CA PRO A 229 -9.58 18.71 6.72
C PRO A 229 -9.73 17.19 6.53
N GLY A 230 -10.15 16.49 7.58
CA GLY A 230 -10.40 15.04 7.54
C GLY A 230 -9.26 14.21 8.12
N ASN A 231 -9.13 12.98 7.63
CA ASN A 231 -8.13 12.03 8.12
C ASN A 231 -6.76 12.24 7.45
N MET A 232 -5.71 12.00 8.21
CA MET A 232 -4.32 11.95 7.75
C MET A 232 -3.67 10.69 8.31
N VAL A 233 -3.09 9.87 7.44
CA VAL A 233 -2.29 8.71 7.84
C VAL A 233 -0.82 9.04 7.66
N ILE A 234 -0.04 8.85 8.73
CA ILE A 234 1.42 8.97 8.70
C ILE A 234 1.99 7.56 8.87
N SER A 235 2.67 7.06 7.84
CA SER A 235 3.22 5.70 7.79
C SER A 235 4.76 5.68 7.79
N SER A 236 5.39 6.78 8.19
CA SER A 236 6.85 6.93 8.29
C SER A 236 7.25 7.38 9.70
N PRO A 237 8.45 7.00 10.20
CA PRO A 237 8.98 7.55 11.44
C PRO A 237 9.07 9.07 11.39
N GLY A 238 8.66 9.72 12.48
CA GLY A 238 8.79 11.16 12.70
C GLY A 238 10.17 11.56 13.21
#